data_AF-A0A7X6UJK6-F1
#
_entry.id   AF-A0A7X6UJK6-F1
#
_cell.length_a   1.000
_cell.length_b   1.000
_cell.length_c   1.000
_cell.angle_alpha   90.00
_cell.angle_beta   90.00
_cell.angle_gamma   90.00
#
_symmetry.space_group_name_H-M   'P 1'
#
loop_
_entity.id
_entity.type
_entity.pdbx_description
1 polymer ?
#
loop_
_entity_poly.entity_id
_entity_poly.type
_entity_poly.pdbx_seq_one_letter_code
_entity_poly.pdbx_strand_id
1 'polypeptide(L)'
;MKEKFLIGAWNIGIIESSIDQVFQDPDHLKIRWLKHKYRDRYFADPFLLGQDEKYYYILTEEDVFYEGRGKITCLTVDKKTMQLVKKEIILDEEHHLSYPFVYGDHIIPEGFLEG
;
A
#
# COMPACT_ATOMS: atom_id res chain seq x y z
N MET A 1 34.90 4.82 -7.07
CA MET A 1 33.52 5.30 -7.30
C MET A 1 32.60 4.30 -6.60
N LYS A 2 32.16 4.59 -5.36
CA LYS A 2 31.16 3.75 -4.67
C LYS A 2 29.81 4.36 -4.97
N GLU A 3 29.27 4.04 -6.15
CA GLU A 3 27.87 4.38 -6.45
C GLU A 3 27.01 3.61 -5.45
N LYS A 4 26.44 4.35 -4.50
CA LYS A 4 25.46 3.82 -3.55
C LYS A 4 24.17 3.66 -4.33
N PHE A 5 23.94 2.50 -4.93
CA PHE A 5 22.62 2.12 -5.42
C PHE A 5 21.68 2.11 -4.20
N LEU A 6 20.92 3.18 -4.04
CA LEU A 6 19.83 3.27 -3.07
C LEU A 6 18.59 2.76 -3.80
N ILE A 7 18.20 1.53 -3.50
CA ILE A 7 16.87 1.04 -3.83
C ILE A 7 15.94 1.78 -2.87
N GLY A 8 15.12 2.69 -3.40
CA GLY A 8 14.05 3.32 -2.62
C GLY A 8 13.18 2.22 -2.01
N ALA A 9 12.64 2.42 -0.82
CA ALA A 9 11.72 1.46 -0.21
C ALA A 9 10.38 2.17 0.01
N TRP A 10 9.41 1.88 -0.85
CA TRP A 10 8.04 2.31 -0.65
C TRP A 10 7.30 1.25 0.18
N ASN A 11 6.66 1.71 1.25
CA ASN A 11 5.96 0.87 2.21
C ASN A 11 4.80 1.66 2.84
N ILE A 12 3.88 0.95 3.46
CA ILE A 12 2.67 1.52 4.05
C ILE A 12 2.90 1.84 5.53
N GLY A 13 2.63 3.08 5.91
CA GLY A 13 2.59 3.53 7.30
C GLY A 13 1.16 3.77 7.75
N ILE A 14 0.80 3.32 8.96
CA ILE A 14 -0.51 3.55 9.56
C ILE A 14 -0.36 4.53 10.72
N ILE A 15 -1.18 5.57 10.74
CA ILE A 15 -1.29 6.52 11.84
C ILE A 15 -2.68 6.35 12.45
N GLU A 16 -2.73 5.97 13.72
CA GLU A 16 -3.98 5.76 14.48
C GLU A 16 -4.32 7.00 15.33
N SER A 17 -4.13 8.18 14.74
CA SER A 17 -4.48 9.47 15.35
C SER A 17 -5.62 10.10 14.57
N SER A 18 -6.39 10.97 15.23
CA SER A 18 -7.38 11.79 14.53
C SER A 18 -6.70 12.70 13.50
N ILE A 19 -7.43 13.07 12.45
CA ILE A 19 -6.91 13.96 11.43
C ILE A 19 -6.49 15.33 12.00
N ASP A 20 -7.23 15.84 12.99
CA ASP A 20 -6.89 17.08 13.69
C ASP A 20 -5.53 17.00 14.38
N GLN A 21 -5.24 15.88 15.07
CA GLN A 21 -3.94 15.67 15.69
C GLN A 21 -2.81 15.58 14.66
N VAL A 22 -3.09 14.98 13.50
CA VAL A 22 -2.11 14.89 12.41
C VAL A 22 -1.74 16.29 11.91
N PHE A 23 -2.71 17.20 11.79
CA PHE A 23 -2.47 18.57 11.34
C PHE A 23 -1.86 19.48 12.43
N GLN A 24 -2.15 19.22 13.70
CA GLN A 24 -1.62 20.03 14.81
C GLN A 24 -0.13 19.77 15.09
N ASP A 25 0.32 18.51 14.96
CA ASP A 25 1.70 18.12 15.25
C ASP A 25 2.24 17.10 14.23
N PRO A 26 2.44 17.53 12.96
CA PRO A 26 2.86 16.64 11.88
C PRO A 26 4.27 16.06 12.06
N ASP A 27 5.11 16.65 12.92
CA ASP A 27 6.49 16.22 13.13
C ASP A 27 6.61 15.06 14.14
N HIS A 28 5.57 14.79 14.95
CA HIS A 28 5.60 13.77 16.01
C HIS A 28 4.58 12.64 15.80
N LEU A 29 4.29 12.32 14.54
CA LEU A 29 3.37 11.25 14.18
C LEU A 29 3.89 9.88 14.61
N LYS A 30 3.06 9.13 15.34
CA LYS A 30 3.33 7.73 15.68
C LYS A 30 2.97 6.83 14.51
N ILE A 31 3.88 6.73 13.54
CA ILE A 31 3.70 5.88 12.37
C ILE A 31 4.01 4.43 12.71
N ARG A 32 3.06 3.54 12.44
CA ARG A 32 3.20 2.09 12.55
C ARG A 32 3.40 1.51 11.16
N TRP A 33 4.64 1.15 10.84
CA TRP A 33 5.00 0.63 9.52
C TRP A 33 4.55 -0.81 9.33
N LEU A 34 3.98 -1.11 8.16
CA LEU A 34 3.68 -2.45 7.69
C LEU A 34 4.97 -3.27 7.63
N LYS A 35 4.91 -4.51 8.10
CA LYS A 35 6.02 -5.45 8.09
C LYS A 35 5.72 -6.61 7.15
N HIS A 36 6.60 -6.80 6.18
CA HIS A 36 6.54 -7.90 5.24
C HIS A 36 7.95 -8.34 4.84
N LYS A 37 8.05 -9.50 4.20
CA LYS A 37 9.32 -10.09 3.75
C LYS A 37 9.73 -9.71 2.32
N TYR A 38 8.82 -9.10 1.55
CA TYR A 38 9.08 -8.74 0.16
C TYR A 38 10.20 -7.69 0.03
N ARG A 39 11.07 -7.91 -0.97
CA ARG A 39 12.22 -7.06 -1.32
C ARG A 39 12.29 -6.77 -2.82
N ASP A 40 11.35 -7.31 -3.58
CA ASP A 40 11.28 -7.34 -5.04
C ASP A 40 10.13 -6.48 -5.58
N ARG A 41 9.44 -5.76 -4.70
CA ARG A 41 8.25 -4.98 -5.02
C ARG A 41 8.03 -3.86 -4.02
N TYR A 42 7.19 -2.92 -4.42
CA TYR A 42 6.61 -1.90 -3.56
C TYR A 42 5.12 -2.13 -3.32
N PHE A 43 4.65 -1.56 -2.22
CA PHE A 43 3.23 -1.37 -1.95
C PHE A 43 2.99 0.14 -1.85
N ALA A 44 2.36 0.70 -2.88
CA ALA A 44 2.11 2.13 -3.04
C ALA A 44 0.61 2.43 -3.03
N ASP A 45 0.30 3.73 -2.95
CA ASP A 45 -1.06 4.28 -2.99
C ASP A 45 -2.08 3.50 -2.13
N PRO A 46 -1.85 3.39 -0.81
CA PRO A 46 -2.71 2.63 0.07
C PRO A 46 -4.11 3.26 0.18
N PHE A 47 -5.14 2.44 0.04
CA PHE A 47 -6.53 2.77 0.30
C PHE A 47 -7.12 1.80 1.33
N LEU A 48 -7.61 2.33 2.46
CA LEU A 48 -8.23 1.51 3.49
C LEU A 48 -9.63 1.06 3.02
N LEU A 49 -9.74 -0.19 2.56
CA LEU A 49 -11.00 -0.80 2.16
C LEU A 49 -11.92 -1.04 3.37
N GLY A 50 -11.33 -1.40 4.51
CA GLY A 50 -12.06 -1.62 5.74
C GLY A 50 -11.19 -2.17 6.87
N GLN A 51 -11.81 -2.41 8.02
CA GLN A 51 -11.14 -3.00 9.17
C GLN A 51 -12.13 -3.73 10.08
N ASP A 52 -11.66 -4.75 10.78
CA ASP A 52 -12.37 -5.42 11.87
C ASP A 52 -11.58 -5.29 13.19
N GLU A 53 -11.91 -6.06 14.24
CA GLU A 53 -11.19 -6.00 15.51
C GLU A 53 -9.70 -6.36 15.41
N LYS A 54 -9.32 -7.20 14.45
CA LYS A 54 -7.98 -7.79 14.34
C LYS A 54 -7.19 -7.32 13.13
N TYR A 55 -7.85 -6.97 12.03
CA TYR A 55 -7.21 -6.74 10.75
C TYR A 55 -7.58 -5.40 10.10
N TYR A 56 -6.60 -4.82 9.41
CA TYR A 56 -6.85 -3.84 8.35
C TYR A 56 -6.90 -4.56 7.00
N TYR A 57 -7.79 -4.12 6.12
CA TYR A 57 -7.89 -4.53 4.72
C TYR A 57 -7.52 -3.32 3.86
N ILE A 58 -6.39 -3.37 3.19
CA ILE A 58 -5.79 -2.24 2.49
C ILE A 58 -5.60 -2.60 1.03
N LEU A 59 -6.27 -1.88 0.13
CA LEU A 59 -5.96 -1.91 -1.30
C LEU A 59 -4.69 -1.13 -1.54
N THR A 60 -3.85 -1.59 -2.44
CA THR A 60 -2.57 -0.96 -2.77
C THR A 60 -2.23 -1.27 -4.22
N GLU A 61 -1.46 -0.39 -4.83
CA GLU A 61 -0.65 -0.75 -5.98
C GLU A 61 0.49 -1.68 -5.53
N GLU A 62 0.53 -2.88 -6.09
CA GLU A 62 1.66 -3.78 -6.02
C GLU A 62 2.48 -3.65 -7.31
N ASP A 63 3.64 -2.98 -7.21
CA ASP A 63 4.59 -2.82 -8.30
C ASP A 63 5.81 -3.73 -8.08
N VAL A 64 5.88 -4.80 -8.88
CA VAL A 64 6.98 -5.76 -8.85
C VAL A 64 8.05 -5.32 -9.85
N PHE A 65 9.29 -5.15 -9.39
CA PHE A 65 10.33 -4.39 -10.12
C PHE A 65 10.66 -4.91 -11.54
N TYR A 66 10.35 -6.18 -11.83
CA TYR A 66 10.62 -6.81 -13.12
C TYR A 66 9.36 -6.98 -13.99
N GLU A 67 8.16 -6.69 -13.48
CA GLU A 67 6.92 -6.82 -14.25
C GLU A 67 6.57 -5.56 -15.04
N GLY A 68 7.12 -4.40 -14.66
CA GLY A 68 6.93 -3.13 -15.36
C GLY A 68 5.50 -2.59 -15.35
N ARG A 69 4.63 -3.09 -14.46
CA ARG A 69 3.27 -2.58 -14.29
C ARG A 69 2.74 -2.83 -12.87
N GLY A 70 2.01 -1.86 -12.34
CA GLY A 70 1.32 -1.95 -11.06
C GLY A 70 0.04 -2.78 -11.14
N LYS A 71 -0.24 -3.56 -10.10
CA LYS A 71 -1.46 -4.37 -9.93
C LYS A 71 -2.22 -3.92 -8.69
N ILE A 72 -3.55 -4.02 -8.70
CA ILE A 72 -4.31 -3.74 -7.48
C ILE A 72 -4.35 -4.99 -6.61
N THR A 73 -3.82 -4.87 -5.40
CA THR A 73 -3.71 -5.94 -4.43
C THR A 73 -4.38 -5.55 -3.13
N CYS A 74 -5.09 -6.48 -2.49
CA CYS A 74 -5.60 -6.33 -1.14
C CYS A 74 -4.64 -7.00 -0.14
N LEU A 75 -4.21 -6.22 0.85
CA LEU A 75 -3.39 -6.66 1.97
C LEU A 75 -4.26 -6.82 3.21
N THR A 76 -4.16 -7.98 3.87
CA THR A 76 -4.68 -8.17 5.23
C THR A 76 -3.54 -7.99 6.22
N VAL A 77 -3.64 -6.98 7.09
CA VAL A 77 -2.59 -6.58 8.03
C VAL A 77 -3.06 -6.78 9.47
N ASP A 78 -2.29 -7.50 10.28
CA ASP A 78 -2.59 -7.67 11.70
C ASP A 78 -2.39 -6.36 12.46
N LYS A 79 -3.47 -5.86 13.09
CA LYS A 79 -3.49 -4.58 13.79
C LYS A 79 -2.55 -4.51 14.97
N LYS A 80 -2.21 -5.63 15.61
CA LYS A 80 -1.35 -5.64 16.81
C LYS A 80 0.12 -5.62 16.41
N THR A 81 0.49 -6.46 15.46
CA THR A 81 1.89 -6.73 15.11
C THR A 81 2.39 -5.93 13.91
N MET A 82 1.45 -5.40 13.11
CA MET A 82 1.67 -4.79 11.79
C MET A 82 2.22 -5.77 10.75
N GLN A 83 2.08 -7.07 10.98
CA GLN A 83 2.53 -8.08 10.03
C GLN A 83 1.53 -8.22 8.89
N LEU A 84 2.02 -8.30 7.66
CA LEU A 84 1.24 -8.75 6.52
C LEU A 84 0.87 -10.23 6.71
N VAL A 85 -0.44 -10.51 6.82
CA VAL A 85 -0.98 -11.86 7.05
C VAL A 85 -1.39 -12.52 5.74
N LYS A 86 -2.00 -11.75 4.84
CA LYS A 86 -2.50 -12.24 3.55
C LYS A 86 -2.33 -11.15 2.49
N LYS A 87 -2.08 -11.58 1.26
CA LYS A 87 -1.95 -10.74 0.07
C LYS A 87 -2.77 -11.39 -1.05
N GLU A 88 -3.67 -10.64 -1.65
CA GLU A 88 -4.56 -11.11 -2.72
C GLU A 88 -4.55 -10.12 -3.89
N ILE A 89 -4.21 -10.60 -5.08
CA ILE A 89 -4.33 -9.78 -6.29
C ILE A 89 -5.83 -9.67 -6.60
N ILE A 90 -6.32 -8.43 -6.73
CA ILE A 90 -7.72 -8.12 -6.99
C ILE A 90 -7.93 -7.78 -8.47
N LEU A 91 -7.01 -7.00 -9.06
CA LEU A 91 -7.00 -6.67 -10.49
C LEU A 91 -5.58 -6.84 -11.05
N ASP A 92 -5.44 -7.56 -12.16
CA ASP A 92 -4.20 -7.77 -12.92
C ASP A 92 -4.55 -7.65 -14.40
N GLU A 93 -4.38 -6.46 -14.94
CA GLU A 93 -4.72 -6.11 -16.32
C GLU A 93 -3.43 -5.81 -17.11
N GLU A 94 -3.56 -5.62 -18.43
CA GLU A 94 -2.44 -5.21 -19.28
C GLU A 94 -1.95 -3.79 -19.00
N HIS A 95 -2.83 -2.94 -18.44
CA HIS A 95 -2.52 -1.56 -18.09
C HIS A 95 -1.79 -1.52 -16.74
N HIS A 96 -0.96 -0.50 -16.54
CA HIS A 96 -0.45 -0.18 -15.21
C HIS A 96 -1.62 0.37 -14.37
N LEU A 97 -1.89 -0.25 -13.22
CA LEU A 97 -2.97 0.14 -12.31
C LEU A 97 -2.42 0.72 -10.99
N SER A 98 -2.86 1.92 -10.63
CA SER A 98 -2.45 2.65 -9.41
C SER A 98 -3.65 3.36 -8.74
N TYR A 99 -3.41 4.10 -7.65
CA TYR A 99 -4.42 4.88 -6.92
C TYR A 99 -5.80 4.21 -6.76
N PRO A 100 -5.89 3.00 -6.15
CA PRO A 100 -7.16 2.35 -5.95
C PRO A 100 -8.08 3.21 -5.07
N PHE A 101 -9.35 3.34 -5.45
CA PHE A 101 -10.39 3.83 -4.57
C PHE A 101 -11.68 3.02 -4.70
N VAL A 102 -12.57 3.15 -3.73
CA VAL A 102 -13.83 2.41 -3.67
C VAL A 102 -15.01 3.36 -3.80
N TYR A 103 -15.95 3.00 -4.67
CA TYR A 103 -17.21 3.72 -4.84
C TYR A 103 -18.36 2.72 -4.99
N GLY A 104 -19.26 2.69 -4.01
CA GLY A 104 -20.28 1.65 -3.92
C GLY A 104 -19.66 0.28 -3.71
N ASP A 105 -19.99 -0.67 -4.59
CA ASP A 105 -19.44 -2.03 -4.65
C ASP A 105 -18.29 -2.18 -5.66
N HIS A 106 -17.83 -1.07 -6.25
CA HIS A 106 -16.77 -1.07 -7.25
C HIS A 106 -15.42 -0.63 -6.66
N ILE A 107 -14.36 -1.30 -7.10
CA ILE A 107 -12.98 -0.86 -6.96
C ILE A 107 -12.58 -0.22 -8.28
N ILE A 108 -12.13 1.02 -8.21
CA ILE A 108 -11.78 1.83 -9.38
C ILE A 108 -10.33 2.27 -9.21
N PRO A 109 -9.39 1.69 -9.96
CA PRO A 109 -8.03 2.20 -10.05
C PRO A 109 -7.87 3.27 -11.12
N GLU A 110 -6.81 4.05 -11.02
CA GLU A 110 -6.25 4.76 -12.18
C GLU A 110 -5.57 3.73 -13.09
N GLY A 111 -5.76 3.86 -14.40
CA GLY A 111 -5.15 2.99 -15.39
C GLY A 111 -4.41 3.79 -16.45
N PHE A 112 -3.14 3.47 -16.69
CA PHE A 112 -2.34 4.06 -17.76
C PHE A 112 -1.76 2.95 -18.66
N LEU A 113 -1.89 3.13 -19.96
CA LEU A 113 -1.15 2.33 -20.95
C LEU A 113 0.27 2.87 -21.02
N GLU A 114 1.20 2.18 -20.38
CA GLU A 114 2.61 2.35 -20.74
C GLU A 114 2.79 1.83 -22.17
N GLY A 115 3.20 2.72 -23.07
CA GLY A 115 3.41 2.46 -24.51
C GLY A 115 4.88 2.33 -24.88
#